data_AF-V5GAU6-F1
#
_entry.id   AF-V5GAU6-F1
#
_cell.length_a   1.000
_cell.length_b   1.000
_cell.length_c   1.000
_cell.angle_alpha   90.00
_cell.angle_beta   90.00
_cell.angle_gamma   90.00
#
_symmetry.space_group_name_H-M   'P 1'
#
loop_
_entity.id
_entity.type
_entity.pdbx_description
1 polymer ?
#
loop_
_entity_poly.entity_id
_entity_poly.type
_entity_poly.pdbx_seq_one_letter_code
_entity_poly.pdbx_strand_id
1 'polypeptide(L)'
;MADFLFPAFEERIHSHKRLLYPAFLTDLVRGASDAIEALELFRGLLLETNHGPQSMGFMAFDAHGGDTACHLRAGMLLEVFSVHRQLILDQTVGTPRIPLWINKNIQSLEGTRERARKLCAALTYDRVHPTKLGLGAKDDTSEHILSVLGWKEPFFPRSRESLYSSTEPLRESQKGGPFITVLSNGNLTPASFESPESPENPDIEVRGLLSNQLSGLNLAGVSLELDRKEQEWPNDAERNGPLHPTYDWNIGTPPFSPPRSPSSGATPSIDGSESEASPLQTRWDLLDSRFLVRFIVFSYILSKYKTFFCFKDVVGARLYPEGAVSRGYELMEQSWDFKNVEYKKAKLERMSLELRALQMWLSDFSCAWLQSLSMRDSPASNMTRLLLGTVQKSAKGLTAAACYPGYILLRNELAREEQTFVMIDRHFCPHGIHFNVFLADLHHVGNREDEETRFDTRLEPVDWKVRHMTLDDLYKSPNQSRPHPVIMGNSIQGASADYIARLSSHYTASPVGTSLHDDSSCQENVAHIESFLAADHDRLALSFFAAHKSYSFPLANGQDEVGFVGSRMEEEWPGLREKWLASREELSTLGGGEQSLHLFGWQHMFVDTKERLAHKLDIWIKNEELMPLSADVTARK
;
A
#
# COMPACT_ATOMS: atom_id res chain seq x y z
N MET A 1 -2.36 2.24 -16.67
CA MET A 1 -1.30 1.50 -16.02
C MET A 1 -0.21 2.46 -15.64
N ALA A 2 0.02 2.64 -14.34
CA ALA A 2 1.13 3.39 -13.79
C ALA A 2 2.48 2.71 -14.13
N ASP A 3 2.49 1.39 -14.31
CA ASP A 3 3.66 0.62 -14.78
C ASP A 3 4.18 1.09 -16.16
N PHE A 4 3.37 1.75 -16.99
CA PHE A 4 3.89 2.36 -18.23
C PHE A 4 4.57 3.71 -17.99
N LEU A 5 4.07 4.49 -17.03
CA LEU A 5 4.62 5.81 -16.71
C LEU A 5 5.89 5.67 -15.89
N PHE A 6 5.88 4.71 -14.97
CA PHE A 6 6.99 4.34 -14.10
C PHE A 6 7.19 2.82 -14.22
N PRO A 7 8.08 2.36 -15.11
CA PRO A 7 8.34 0.93 -15.26
C PRO A 7 8.74 0.29 -13.94
N ALA A 8 8.03 -0.76 -13.53
CA ALA A 8 8.41 -1.60 -12.40
C ALA A 8 9.69 -2.39 -12.71
N PHE A 9 9.88 -2.79 -13.97
CA PHE A 9 11.05 -3.51 -14.45
C PHE A 9 11.49 -2.95 -15.81
N GLU A 10 12.79 -3.01 -16.13
CA GLU A 10 13.37 -2.35 -17.32
C GLU A 10 12.88 -2.92 -18.66
N GLU A 11 12.33 -4.13 -18.66
CA GLU A 11 11.85 -4.80 -19.87
C GLU A 11 10.34 -4.75 -19.96
N ARG A 12 9.77 -3.95 -20.87
CA ARG A 12 8.40 -4.15 -21.41
C ARG A 12 8.10 -3.24 -22.63
N ILE A 13 8.82 -3.44 -23.74
CA ILE A 13 8.37 -2.92 -25.03
C ILE A 13 7.14 -3.73 -25.45
N HIS A 14 5.96 -3.12 -25.37
CA HIS A 14 4.71 -3.73 -25.82
C HIS A 14 4.23 -3.03 -27.08
N SER A 15 4.07 -3.80 -28.16
CA SER A 15 3.32 -3.35 -29.33
C SER A 15 1.82 -3.46 -29.04
N HIS A 16 1.11 -2.36 -29.21
CA HIS A 16 -0.34 -2.26 -29.06
C HIS A 16 -0.98 -2.19 -30.43
N LYS A 17 -1.96 -3.03 -30.69
CA LYS A 17 -2.76 -2.94 -31.92
C LYS A 17 -3.61 -1.67 -31.88
N ARG A 18 -3.81 -1.02 -33.04
CA ARG A 18 -4.66 0.18 -33.23
C ARG A 18 -6.00 0.10 -32.50
N LEU A 19 -6.68 -1.04 -32.64
CA LEU A 19 -8.01 -1.25 -32.03
C LEU A 19 -8.01 -1.16 -30.49
N LEU A 20 -6.83 -1.19 -29.84
CA LEU A 20 -6.64 -1.08 -28.40
C LEU A 20 -6.04 0.27 -27.98
N TYR A 21 -5.81 1.23 -28.88
CA TYR A 21 -5.27 2.53 -28.49
C TYR A 21 -6.14 3.24 -27.44
N PRO A 22 -7.48 3.37 -27.58
CA PRO A 22 -8.30 4.00 -26.53
C PRO A 22 -8.23 3.29 -25.19
N ALA A 23 -8.16 1.96 -25.19
CA ALA A 23 -7.98 1.16 -23.97
C ALA A 23 -6.62 1.44 -23.31
N PHE A 24 -5.54 1.54 -24.08
CA PHE A 24 -4.22 1.90 -23.57
C PHE A 24 -4.16 3.36 -23.08
N LEU A 25 -4.81 4.30 -23.76
CA LEU A 25 -4.90 5.70 -23.32
C LEU A 25 -5.71 5.81 -22.02
N THR A 26 -6.78 5.04 -21.88
CA THR A 26 -7.58 4.94 -20.64
C THR A 26 -6.71 4.48 -19.48
N ASP A 27 -5.93 3.43 -19.70
CA ASP A 27 -4.95 2.95 -18.76
C ASP A 27 -3.99 4.09 -18.35
N LEU A 28 -3.39 4.80 -19.31
CA LEU A 28 -2.46 5.90 -19.01
C LEU A 28 -3.13 7.04 -18.23
N VAL A 29 -4.36 7.42 -18.57
CA VAL A 29 -5.12 8.48 -17.87
C VAL A 29 -5.40 8.08 -16.43
N ARG A 30 -5.77 6.83 -16.16
CA ARG A 30 -5.92 6.32 -14.80
C ARG A 30 -4.58 6.34 -14.05
N GLY A 31 -3.54 5.75 -14.65
CA GLY A 31 -2.21 5.67 -14.03
C GLY A 31 -1.65 7.05 -13.69
N ALA A 32 -1.82 8.03 -14.58
CA ALA A 32 -1.42 9.41 -14.34
C ALA A 32 -2.26 10.08 -13.24
N SER A 33 -3.59 9.86 -13.24
CA SER A 33 -4.47 10.40 -12.20
C SER A 33 -4.12 9.87 -10.82
N ASP A 34 -3.96 8.55 -10.67
CA ASP A 34 -3.59 7.95 -9.38
C ASP A 34 -2.19 8.40 -8.92
N ALA A 35 -1.24 8.58 -9.85
CA ALA A 35 0.08 9.08 -9.52
C ALA A 35 0.05 10.55 -9.07
N ILE A 36 -0.77 11.39 -9.71
CA ILE A 36 -0.98 12.78 -9.29
C ILE A 36 -1.58 12.80 -7.88
N GLU A 37 -2.67 12.04 -7.64
CA GLU A 37 -3.33 11.96 -6.33
C GLU A 37 -2.35 11.51 -5.23
N ALA A 38 -1.53 10.48 -5.50
CA ALA A 38 -0.50 9.99 -4.59
C ALA A 38 0.55 11.06 -4.23
N LEU A 39 1.10 11.72 -5.26
CA LEU A 39 2.16 12.71 -5.10
C LEU A 39 1.64 14.00 -4.44
N GLU A 40 0.43 14.45 -4.78
CA GLU A 40 -0.22 15.59 -4.12
C GLU A 40 -0.50 15.31 -2.66
N LEU A 41 -1.02 14.12 -2.34
CA LEU A 41 -1.26 13.72 -0.96
C LEU A 41 0.05 13.68 -0.16
N PHE A 42 1.09 13.02 -0.68
CA PHE A 42 2.39 12.93 -0.01
C PHE A 42 3.05 14.31 0.15
N ARG A 43 2.99 15.18 -0.89
CA ARG A 43 3.42 16.57 -0.78
C ARG A 43 2.67 17.32 0.32
N GLY A 44 1.36 17.13 0.42
CA GLY A 44 0.55 17.75 1.46
C GLY A 44 0.90 17.27 2.87
N LEU A 45 1.27 16.00 3.04
CA LEU A 45 1.82 15.49 4.31
C LEU A 45 3.17 16.13 4.61
N LEU A 46 4.06 16.22 3.62
CA LEU A 46 5.39 16.83 3.76
C LEU A 46 5.37 18.33 4.03
N LEU A 47 4.33 19.06 3.59
CA LEU A 47 4.20 20.52 3.74
C LEU A 47 3.18 20.94 4.80
N GLU A 48 2.50 19.99 5.43
CA GLU A 48 1.45 20.22 6.42
C GLU A 48 0.18 20.91 5.90
N THR A 49 -0.10 20.78 4.61
CA THR A 49 -1.28 21.40 4.00
C THR A 49 -2.49 20.47 3.91
N ASN A 50 -2.31 19.15 4.10
CA ASN A 50 -3.38 18.13 4.02
C ASN A 50 -3.58 17.35 5.33
N HIS A 51 -3.45 18.04 6.46
CA HIS A 51 -3.47 17.43 7.80
C HIS A 51 -4.85 17.23 8.41
N GLY A 52 -5.90 17.83 7.84
CA GLY A 52 -7.24 17.75 8.42
C GLY A 52 -7.73 16.30 8.59
N PRO A 53 -8.56 16.00 9.61
CA PRO A 53 -8.96 14.64 9.99
C PRO A 53 -9.72 13.86 8.91
N GLN A 54 -10.27 14.55 7.91
CA GLN A 54 -10.99 13.98 6.77
C GLN A 54 -10.07 13.50 5.63
N SER A 55 -8.80 13.90 5.61
CA SER A 55 -7.85 13.43 4.60
C SER A 55 -7.52 11.94 4.82
N MET A 56 -7.14 11.25 3.74
CA MET A 56 -6.77 9.83 3.78
C MET A 56 -5.51 9.57 4.60
N GLY A 57 -4.62 10.56 4.71
CA GLY A 57 -3.42 10.50 5.52
C GLY A 57 -2.36 9.53 5.00
N PHE A 58 -1.51 9.07 5.92
CA PHE A 58 -0.47 8.07 5.64
C PHE A 58 -1.07 6.69 5.28
N MET A 59 -2.27 6.38 5.78
CA MET A 59 -2.99 5.16 5.47
C MET A 59 -3.29 4.97 3.97
N ALA A 60 -3.32 6.07 3.21
CA ALA A 60 -3.41 6.00 1.74
C ALA A 60 -2.26 5.23 1.08
N PHE A 61 -1.15 5.03 1.79
CA PHE A 61 0.03 4.32 1.32
C PHE A 61 0.20 2.93 1.98
N ASP A 62 -0.81 2.46 2.71
CA ASP A 62 -0.86 1.12 3.30
C ASP A 62 -1.10 0.04 2.22
N ALA A 63 -0.08 -0.20 1.40
CA ALA A 63 -0.10 -1.26 0.41
C ALA A 63 -0.03 -2.62 1.11
N HIS A 64 -1.08 -3.43 0.93
CA HIS A 64 -1.12 -4.81 1.40
C HIS A 64 -1.79 -5.66 0.32
N GLY A 65 -0.98 -6.42 -0.42
CA GLY A 65 -1.40 -7.12 -1.65
C GLY A 65 -1.33 -8.64 -1.58
N GLY A 66 -1.31 -9.25 -0.39
CA GLY A 66 -1.11 -10.69 -0.22
C GLY A 66 0.33 -11.09 0.09
N ASP A 67 1.11 -10.19 0.67
CA ASP A 67 2.42 -10.44 1.27
C ASP A 67 2.43 -10.03 2.75
N THR A 68 3.25 -10.72 3.54
CA THR A 68 3.28 -10.63 5.01
C THR A 68 4.23 -9.52 5.49
N ALA A 69 4.16 -8.35 4.85
CA ALA A 69 5.17 -7.29 4.94
C ALA A 69 4.59 -5.91 5.32
N CYS A 70 3.38 -5.83 5.88
CA CYS A 70 2.76 -4.55 6.25
C CYS A 70 3.62 -3.73 7.24
N HIS A 71 4.18 -4.40 8.25
CA HIS A 71 5.10 -3.79 9.22
C HIS A 71 6.34 -3.16 8.56
N LEU A 72 6.88 -3.78 7.51
CA LEU A 72 8.00 -3.24 6.76
C LEU A 72 7.63 -1.95 6.03
N ARG A 73 6.49 -1.96 5.33
CA ARG A 73 6.03 -0.79 4.56
C ARG A 73 5.67 0.40 5.44
N ALA A 74 5.14 0.13 6.63
CA ALA A 74 4.94 1.14 7.67
C ALA A 74 6.29 1.81 8.03
N GLY A 75 7.32 1.02 8.33
CA GLY A 75 8.65 1.54 8.62
C GLY A 75 9.29 2.30 7.45
N MET A 76 9.20 1.76 6.22
CA MET A 76 9.67 2.42 5.00
C MET A 76 9.04 3.80 4.80
N LEU A 77 7.71 3.90 4.96
CA LEU A 77 6.98 5.16 4.79
C LEU A 77 7.36 6.18 5.88
N LEU A 78 7.53 5.72 7.12
CA LEU A 78 7.97 6.55 8.23
C LEU A 78 9.38 7.12 7.99
N GLU A 79 10.30 6.28 7.51
CA GLU A 79 11.67 6.71 7.18
C GLU A 79 11.68 7.73 6.03
N VAL A 80 10.99 7.42 4.93
CA VAL A 80 10.86 8.33 3.77
C VAL A 80 10.28 9.66 4.23
N PHE A 81 9.20 9.66 4.99
CA PHE A 81 8.62 10.90 5.51
C PHE A 81 9.61 11.66 6.38
N SER A 82 10.25 11.01 7.34
CA SER A 82 11.13 11.64 8.32
C SER A 82 12.33 12.31 7.65
N VAL A 83 13.00 11.60 6.74
CA VAL A 83 14.15 12.14 5.99
C VAL A 83 13.72 13.31 5.10
N HIS A 84 12.67 13.14 4.29
CA HIS A 84 12.26 14.19 3.36
C HIS A 84 11.66 15.41 4.07
N ARG A 85 11.02 15.24 5.23
CA ARG A 85 10.55 16.32 6.08
C ARG A 85 11.72 17.12 6.66
N GLN A 86 12.77 16.46 7.13
CA GLN A 86 13.99 17.14 7.58
C GLN A 86 14.66 17.93 6.45
N LEU A 87 14.73 17.36 5.23
CA LEU A 87 15.32 18.05 4.07
C LEU A 87 14.56 19.34 3.69
N ILE A 88 13.24 19.36 3.91
CA ILE A 88 12.36 20.52 3.71
C ILE A 88 12.53 21.57 4.82
N LEU A 89 12.59 21.12 6.08
CA LEU A 89 12.57 21.99 7.28
C LEU A 89 13.93 22.55 7.69
N ASP A 90 15.01 22.21 7.00
CA ASP A 90 16.35 22.69 7.34
C ASP A 90 16.37 24.19 7.65
N GLN A 91 16.76 24.46 8.90
CA GLN A 91 16.63 25.72 9.63
C GLN A 91 17.46 26.86 9.03
N THR A 92 18.36 26.56 8.09
CA THR A 92 19.21 27.56 7.43
C THR A 92 18.45 28.56 6.54
N VAL A 93 17.23 28.22 6.10
CA VAL A 93 16.51 29.02 5.08
C VAL A 93 15.29 29.77 5.64
N GLY A 94 14.83 29.49 6.86
CA GLY A 94 13.68 30.17 7.50
C GLY A 94 12.30 29.89 6.84
N THR A 95 12.27 29.45 5.57
CA THR A 95 11.08 29.00 4.84
C THR A 95 11.22 27.54 4.40
N PRO A 96 10.14 26.73 4.43
CA PRO A 96 10.17 25.36 3.94
C PRO A 96 10.60 25.29 2.47
N ARG A 97 11.52 24.37 2.15
CA ARG A 97 11.93 24.16 0.75
C ARG A 97 10.83 23.50 -0.06
N ILE A 98 10.80 23.79 -1.35
CA ILE A 98 9.83 23.27 -2.30
C ILE A 98 10.31 21.92 -2.87
N PRO A 99 9.51 20.84 -2.79
CA PRO A 99 9.86 19.54 -3.35
C PRO A 99 9.73 19.53 -4.88
N LEU A 100 10.80 19.95 -5.58
CA LEU A 100 10.83 20.04 -7.05
C LEU A 100 10.50 18.72 -7.74
N TRP A 101 10.96 17.61 -7.15
CA TRP A 101 10.73 16.28 -7.71
C TRP A 101 9.25 15.89 -7.72
N ILE A 102 8.48 16.27 -6.71
CA ILE A 102 7.03 16.05 -6.69
C ILE A 102 6.37 16.97 -7.72
N ASN A 103 6.66 18.28 -7.65
CA ASN A 103 5.98 19.28 -8.48
C ASN A 103 6.17 19.03 -9.99
N LYS A 104 7.40 18.74 -10.43
CA LYS A 104 7.69 18.47 -11.85
C LYS A 104 7.05 17.16 -12.32
N ASN A 105 6.98 16.13 -11.47
CA ASN A 105 6.28 14.90 -11.81
C ASN A 105 4.78 15.16 -11.99
N ILE A 106 4.13 15.86 -11.04
CA ILE A 106 2.71 16.24 -11.16
C ILE A 106 2.47 17.01 -12.47
N GLN A 107 3.25 18.06 -12.74
CA GLN A 107 3.08 18.85 -13.96
C GLN A 107 3.23 18.01 -15.25
N SER A 108 4.22 17.11 -15.29
CA SER A 108 4.44 16.21 -16.43
C SER A 108 3.26 15.23 -16.61
N LEU A 109 2.76 14.67 -15.51
CA LEU A 109 1.63 13.74 -15.48
C LEU A 109 0.33 14.42 -15.93
N GLU A 110 0.07 15.65 -15.47
CA GLU A 110 -1.10 16.42 -15.88
C GLU A 110 -1.11 16.68 -17.38
N GLY A 111 0.02 17.14 -17.92
CA GLY A 111 0.17 17.36 -19.36
C GLY A 111 -0.03 16.08 -20.17
N THR A 112 0.51 14.95 -19.70
CA THR A 112 0.38 13.64 -20.35
C THR A 112 -1.07 13.15 -20.30
N ARG A 113 -1.74 13.26 -19.16
CA ARG A 113 -3.15 12.88 -18.96
C ARG A 113 -4.06 13.66 -19.91
N GLU A 114 -3.88 14.97 -20.00
CA GLU A 114 -4.70 15.83 -20.84
C GLU A 114 -4.50 15.55 -22.33
N ARG A 115 -3.24 15.34 -22.76
CA ARG A 115 -2.94 14.93 -24.14
C ARG A 115 -3.53 13.56 -24.47
N ALA A 116 -3.52 12.61 -23.52
CA ALA A 116 -4.10 11.28 -23.72
C ALA A 116 -5.62 11.32 -23.90
N ARG A 117 -6.32 12.15 -23.13
CA ARG A 117 -7.76 12.39 -23.31
C ARG A 117 -8.09 12.99 -24.67
N LYS A 118 -7.39 14.04 -25.07
CA LYS A 118 -7.56 14.68 -26.39
C LYS A 118 -7.27 13.72 -27.54
N LEU A 119 -6.20 12.94 -27.42
CA LEU A 119 -5.82 11.93 -28.41
C LEU A 119 -6.90 10.85 -28.54
N CYS A 120 -7.47 10.39 -27.42
CA CYS A 120 -8.57 9.43 -27.42
C CYS A 120 -9.82 10.00 -28.09
N ALA A 121 -10.21 11.23 -27.76
CA ALA A 121 -11.36 11.89 -28.36
C ALA A 121 -11.20 12.04 -29.88
N ALA A 122 -10.02 12.44 -30.34
CA ALA A 122 -9.70 12.55 -31.77
C ALA A 122 -9.79 11.19 -32.49
N LEU A 123 -9.35 10.10 -31.84
CA LEU A 123 -9.45 8.75 -32.41
C LEU A 123 -10.90 8.26 -32.49
N THR A 124 -11.73 8.53 -31.47
CA THR A 124 -13.02 7.86 -31.31
C THR A 124 -14.23 8.71 -31.75
N TYR A 125 -14.26 10.01 -31.42
CA TYR A 125 -15.33 10.91 -31.82
C TYR A 125 -15.06 11.48 -33.22
N ASP A 126 -13.88 12.07 -33.41
CA ASP A 126 -13.52 12.74 -34.68
C ASP A 126 -13.06 11.75 -35.77
N ARG A 127 -12.84 10.49 -35.38
CA ARG A 127 -12.37 9.39 -36.25
C ARG A 127 -11.11 9.74 -37.05
N VAL A 128 -10.22 10.53 -36.45
CA VAL A 128 -8.94 10.91 -37.04
C VAL A 128 -8.07 9.65 -37.18
N HIS A 129 -7.50 9.45 -38.38
CA HIS A 129 -6.62 8.32 -38.62
C HIS A 129 -5.37 8.40 -37.71
N PRO A 130 -4.93 7.31 -37.05
CA PRO A 130 -3.86 7.36 -36.05
C PRO A 130 -2.55 7.99 -36.53
N THR A 131 -2.17 7.80 -37.80
CA THR A 131 -0.94 8.39 -38.37
C THR A 131 -0.97 9.91 -38.42
N LYS A 132 -2.14 10.54 -38.53
CA LYS A 132 -2.28 12.02 -38.44
C LYS A 132 -2.06 12.54 -37.03
N LEU A 133 -2.15 11.65 -36.05
CA LEU A 133 -1.95 11.93 -34.63
C LEU A 133 -0.55 11.49 -34.16
N GLY A 134 0.33 11.11 -35.09
CA GLY A 134 1.68 10.64 -34.78
C GLY A 134 1.74 9.18 -34.30
N LEU A 135 0.65 8.41 -34.36
CA LEU A 135 0.62 7.01 -33.97
C LEU A 135 0.82 6.07 -35.17
N GLY A 136 1.30 4.86 -34.92
CA GLY A 136 1.39 3.80 -35.91
C GLY A 136 0.03 3.40 -36.49
N ALA A 137 -0.02 3.09 -37.80
CA ALA A 137 -1.26 2.84 -38.53
C ALA A 137 -1.98 1.54 -38.12
N LYS A 138 -1.21 0.51 -37.74
CA LYS A 138 -1.71 -0.84 -37.38
C LYS A 138 -1.41 -1.17 -35.94
N ASP A 139 -0.22 -0.81 -35.50
CA ASP A 139 0.30 -1.03 -34.17
C ASP A 139 1.35 0.02 -33.83
N ASP A 140 1.63 0.16 -32.53
CA ASP A 140 2.59 1.13 -32.01
C ASP A 140 3.13 0.68 -30.65
N THR A 141 4.35 1.09 -30.30
CA THR A 141 4.95 0.69 -29.01
C THR A 141 4.50 1.61 -27.87
N SER A 142 4.49 1.09 -26.64
CA SER A 142 4.25 1.89 -25.43
C SER A 142 5.12 3.15 -25.40
N GLU A 143 6.42 3.01 -25.72
CA GLU A 143 7.41 4.09 -25.68
C GLU A 143 7.10 5.19 -26.69
N HIS A 144 6.72 4.81 -27.91
CA HIS A 144 6.39 5.79 -28.94
C HIS A 144 5.07 6.51 -28.64
N ILE A 145 4.04 5.78 -28.16
CA ILE A 145 2.79 6.42 -27.73
C ILE A 145 3.06 7.41 -26.57
N LEU A 146 3.87 7.02 -25.58
CA LEU A 146 4.27 7.91 -24.47
C LEU A 146 5.03 9.15 -24.98
N SER A 147 5.93 8.97 -25.95
CA SER A 147 6.65 10.07 -26.60
C SER A 147 5.69 11.03 -27.33
N VAL A 148 4.69 10.51 -28.05
CA VAL A 148 3.63 11.32 -28.69
C VAL A 148 2.82 12.10 -27.65
N LEU A 149 2.57 11.48 -26.49
CA LEU A 149 1.95 12.12 -25.34
C LEU A 149 2.90 13.03 -24.56
N GLY A 150 4.13 13.25 -25.03
CA GLY A 150 5.12 14.10 -24.37
C GLY A 150 5.52 13.64 -22.97
N TRP A 151 5.33 12.36 -22.65
CA TRP A 151 5.77 11.80 -21.38
C TRP A 151 7.26 11.49 -21.44
N LYS A 152 7.99 12.03 -20.47
CA LYS A 152 9.34 11.64 -20.12
C LYS A 152 9.45 11.68 -18.61
N GLU A 153 9.87 10.57 -18.00
CA GLU A 153 10.09 10.53 -16.55
C GLU A 153 11.10 11.63 -16.17
N PRO A 154 10.73 12.58 -15.30
CA PRO A 154 11.63 13.64 -14.88
C PRO A 154 12.88 13.07 -14.17
N PHE A 155 14.05 13.49 -14.61
CA PHE A 155 15.32 13.09 -14.02
C PHE A 155 15.81 14.11 -13.00
N PHE A 156 16.27 13.63 -11.85
CA PHE A 156 16.91 14.43 -10.81
C PHE A 156 18.26 13.80 -10.44
N PRO A 157 19.35 14.56 -10.41
CA PRO A 157 20.58 14.13 -9.78
C PRO A 157 20.34 13.69 -8.33
N ARG A 158 21.13 12.74 -7.82
CA ARG A 158 21.06 12.26 -6.43
C ARG A 158 21.71 13.26 -5.47
N SER A 159 21.08 14.42 -5.34
CA SER A 159 21.56 15.50 -4.49
C SER A 159 20.38 16.21 -3.85
N ARG A 160 20.63 16.88 -2.73
CA ARG A 160 19.58 17.62 -2.04
C ARG A 160 19.10 18.83 -2.85
N GLU A 161 20.04 19.52 -3.48
CA GLU A 161 19.83 20.77 -4.22
C GLU A 161 19.05 20.54 -5.51
N SER A 162 19.12 19.35 -6.10
CA SER A 162 18.30 18.98 -7.26
C SER A 162 16.86 18.66 -6.87
N LEU A 163 16.65 18.05 -5.70
CA LEU A 163 15.33 17.62 -5.22
C LEU A 163 14.52 18.77 -4.63
N TYR A 164 15.19 19.78 -4.07
CA TYR A 164 14.56 20.86 -3.30
C TYR A 164 15.08 22.24 -3.70
N SER A 165 14.17 23.22 -3.76
CA SER A 165 14.50 24.63 -4.02
C SER A 165 14.01 25.55 -2.91
N SER A 166 14.76 26.62 -2.63
CA SER A 166 14.32 27.72 -1.75
C SER A 166 13.43 28.75 -2.45
N THR A 167 13.34 28.70 -3.78
CA THR A 167 12.50 29.60 -4.59
C THR A 167 11.53 28.79 -5.44
N GLU A 168 10.28 29.25 -5.54
CA GLU A 168 9.37 28.68 -6.53
C GLU A 168 9.96 28.89 -7.91
N PRO A 169 10.10 27.84 -8.74
CA PRO A 169 10.48 28.05 -10.11
C PRO A 169 9.42 28.98 -10.72
N LEU A 170 9.85 30.13 -11.25
CA LEU A 170 8.98 30.98 -12.08
C LEU A 170 8.27 30.04 -13.04
N ARG A 171 6.93 30.05 -13.08
CA ARG A 171 6.17 29.32 -14.09
C ARG A 171 6.74 29.74 -15.45
N GLU A 172 7.59 28.89 -16.02
CA GLU A 172 8.00 29.06 -17.39
C GLU A 172 6.71 28.96 -18.19
N SER A 173 6.25 30.11 -18.70
CA SER A 173 5.27 30.18 -19.75
C SER A 173 5.82 29.32 -20.88
N GLN A 174 5.38 28.07 -20.95
CA GLN A 174 5.72 27.18 -22.04
C GLN A 174 5.15 27.84 -23.30
N LYS A 175 6.02 28.55 -24.03
CA LYS A 175 5.78 28.87 -25.43
C LYS A 175 5.59 27.53 -26.13
N GLY A 176 4.34 27.26 -26.52
CA GLY A 176 3.95 26.02 -27.18
C GLY A 176 4.85 25.76 -28.39
N GLY A 177 5.54 24.61 -28.37
CA GLY A 177 6.00 23.97 -29.60
C GLY A 177 4.80 23.59 -30.46
N PRO A 178 4.98 23.46 -31.79
CA PRO A 178 3.90 23.61 -32.76
C PRO A 178 2.85 22.53 -32.56
N PHE A 179 1.65 22.96 -32.15
CA PHE A 179 0.46 22.13 -32.23
C PHE A 179 0.00 22.07 -33.69
N ILE A 180 -0.37 20.88 -34.14
CA ILE A 180 -1.08 20.68 -35.40
C ILE A 180 -2.42 21.40 -35.29
N THR A 181 -2.52 22.57 -35.93
CA THR A 181 -3.77 23.27 -36.14
C THR A 181 -4.59 22.49 -37.16
N VAL A 182 -5.61 21.78 -36.70
CA VAL A 182 -6.71 21.39 -37.59
C VAL A 182 -7.48 22.67 -37.92
N LEU A 183 -7.27 23.18 -39.14
CA LEU A 183 -7.97 24.34 -39.67
C LEU A 183 -9.47 24.01 -39.78
N SER A 184 -10.31 24.59 -38.91
CA SER A 184 -11.72 24.82 -39.23
C SER A 184 -11.83 26.21 -39.84
N ASN A 185 -12.04 26.26 -41.15
CA ASN A 185 -12.43 27.49 -41.84
C ASN A 185 -13.84 27.91 -41.39
N GLY A 186 -13.98 29.15 -40.95
CA GLY A 186 -15.25 29.78 -40.66
C GLY A 186 -15.05 31.24 -40.26
N ASN A 187 -15.09 32.13 -41.26
CA ASN A 187 -15.12 33.58 -41.09
C ASN A 187 -16.20 34.01 -40.10
N LEU A 188 -15.90 35.02 -39.27
CA LEU A 188 -16.71 36.23 -39.10
C LEU A 188 -15.89 37.30 -38.37
N THR A 189 -16.01 38.53 -38.88
CA THR A 189 -15.33 39.78 -38.51
C THR A 189 -15.70 40.34 -37.12
N PRO A 190 -14.89 41.27 -36.56
CA PRO A 190 -15.01 41.73 -35.17
C PRO A 190 -15.91 42.96 -35.04
N ALA A 191 -16.61 43.07 -33.90
CA ALA A 191 -17.21 44.31 -33.44
C ALA A 191 -16.88 44.56 -31.96
N SER A 192 -16.13 45.64 -31.80
CA SER A 192 -15.91 46.58 -30.70
C SER A 192 -16.92 46.65 -29.54
N PHE A 193 -16.33 46.87 -28.34
CA PHE A 193 -16.67 47.83 -27.28
C PHE A 193 -18.10 47.87 -26.70
N GLU A 194 -18.23 47.57 -25.40
CA GLU A 194 -18.53 48.55 -24.32
C GLU A 194 -18.92 47.82 -23.02
N SER A 195 -18.28 48.19 -21.91
CA SER A 195 -18.88 48.13 -20.57
C SER A 195 -19.88 49.28 -20.45
N PRO A 196 -20.96 49.16 -19.65
CA PRO A 196 -20.85 49.74 -18.31
C PRO A 196 -21.74 49.11 -17.21
N GLU A 197 -21.29 49.39 -15.98
CA GLU A 197 -22.06 49.82 -14.80
C GLU A 197 -23.15 48.93 -14.17
N SER A 198 -22.91 48.66 -12.89
CA SER A 198 -23.87 48.33 -11.85
C SER A 198 -24.92 49.45 -11.67
N PRO A 199 -26.09 49.14 -11.10
CA PRO A 199 -26.35 49.72 -9.78
C PRO A 199 -27.15 48.84 -8.79
N GLU A 200 -26.84 49.08 -7.53
CA GLU A 200 -27.72 49.27 -6.37
C GLU A 200 -28.60 48.13 -5.82
N ASN A 201 -28.32 47.85 -4.54
CA ASN A 201 -29.14 47.21 -3.52
C ASN A 201 -30.48 47.95 -3.28
N PRO A 202 -31.50 47.27 -2.74
CA PRO A 202 -31.80 47.56 -1.33
C PRO A 202 -32.17 46.33 -0.48
N ASP A 203 -31.97 46.53 0.83
CA ASP A 203 -32.22 45.64 1.96
C ASP A 203 -33.68 45.20 2.11
N ILE A 204 -33.91 43.93 2.50
CA ILE A 204 -35.01 43.50 3.38
C ILE A 204 -34.54 42.35 4.28
N GLU A 205 -34.66 42.55 5.60
CA GLU A 205 -34.51 41.54 6.66
C GLU A 205 -35.58 40.44 6.58
N VAL A 206 -35.26 39.23 7.07
CA VAL A 206 -35.97 38.53 8.17
C VAL A 206 -35.58 37.04 8.25
N ARG A 207 -35.23 36.64 9.48
CA ARG A 207 -35.17 35.32 10.13
C ARG A 207 -35.69 34.08 9.37
N GLY A 208 -34.92 32.99 9.53
CA GLY A 208 -35.46 31.76 10.15
C GLY A 208 -35.31 30.46 9.35
N LEU A 209 -34.63 29.49 9.97
CA LEU A 209 -34.89 28.04 9.92
C LEU A 209 -34.95 27.37 8.53
N LEU A 210 -33.90 26.59 8.20
CA LEU A 210 -34.01 25.52 7.20
C LEU A 210 -33.74 24.16 7.84
N SER A 211 -34.85 23.49 8.13
CA SER A 211 -35.01 22.05 8.25
C SER A 211 -34.96 21.42 6.86
N ASN A 212 -34.35 20.23 6.81
CA ASN A 212 -34.62 19.09 5.93
C ASN A 212 -35.82 19.24 4.97
N GLN A 213 -35.55 19.07 3.66
CA GLN A 213 -36.29 18.19 2.74
C GLN A 213 -35.83 18.43 1.30
N LEU A 214 -35.14 17.47 0.70
CA LEU A 214 -35.14 17.28 -0.76
C LEU A 214 -35.21 15.79 -1.06
N SER A 215 -36.45 15.31 -1.14
CA SER A 215 -36.85 14.14 -1.89
C SER A 215 -37.04 14.52 -3.37
N GLY A 216 -36.53 13.66 -4.25
CA GLY A 216 -37.16 13.43 -5.56
C GLY A 216 -36.43 14.01 -6.77
N LEU A 217 -35.52 13.22 -7.35
CA LEU A 217 -35.42 13.10 -8.81
C LEU A 217 -35.13 11.63 -9.17
N ASN A 218 -36.20 10.96 -9.62
CA ASN A 218 -36.14 9.72 -10.37
C ASN A 218 -35.52 10.00 -11.74
N LEU A 219 -34.48 9.26 -12.13
CA LEU A 219 -34.16 9.02 -13.53
C LEU A 219 -33.95 7.52 -13.73
N ALA A 220 -34.87 6.96 -14.49
CA ALA A 220 -34.94 5.56 -14.83
C ALA A 220 -33.82 5.15 -15.80
N GLY A 221 -33.25 3.98 -15.54
CA GLY A 221 -33.27 2.89 -16.52
C GLY A 221 -32.22 2.90 -17.61
N VAL A 222 -31.06 2.28 -17.33
CA VAL A 222 -30.37 1.44 -18.31
C VAL A 222 -29.99 0.13 -17.62
N SER A 223 -30.79 -0.92 -17.87
CA SER A 223 -30.48 -2.30 -17.43
C SER A 223 -29.29 -2.84 -18.21
N LEU A 224 -28.23 -3.23 -17.49
CA LEU A 224 -27.24 -4.19 -17.98
C LEU A 224 -27.66 -5.57 -17.45
N GLU A 225 -28.31 -6.36 -18.32
CA GLU A 225 -28.52 -7.78 -18.08
C GLU A 225 -27.15 -8.49 -18.06
N LEU A 226 -26.75 -8.98 -16.88
CA LEU A 226 -25.68 -9.97 -16.74
C LEU A 226 -26.32 -11.35 -16.61
N ASP A 227 -26.13 -12.16 -17.64
CA ASP A 227 -26.49 -13.57 -17.70
C ASP A 227 -25.80 -14.33 -16.55
N ARG A 228 -26.57 -14.71 -15.54
CA ARG A 228 -26.12 -15.52 -14.40
C ARG A 228 -26.46 -16.97 -14.71
N LYS A 229 -25.52 -17.71 -15.30
CA LYS A 229 -25.61 -19.18 -15.34
C LYS A 229 -25.04 -19.75 -14.05
N GLU A 230 -25.95 -20.29 -13.23
CA GLU A 230 -25.65 -21.18 -12.11
C GLU A 230 -24.87 -22.39 -12.61
N GLN A 231 -23.77 -22.71 -11.92
CA GLN A 231 -22.99 -23.91 -12.17
C GLN A 231 -22.96 -24.71 -10.86
N GLU A 232 -23.84 -25.71 -10.79
CA GLU A 232 -23.86 -26.73 -9.74
C GLU A 232 -22.57 -27.55 -9.78
N TRP A 233 -22.01 -27.86 -8.61
CA TRP A 233 -20.89 -28.79 -8.44
C TRP A 233 -21.39 -30.04 -7.68
N PRO A 234 -20.94 -31.26 -8.02
CA PRO A 234 -21.47 -32.47 -7.41
C PRO A 234 -20.84 -32.76 -6.04
N ASN A 235 -21.66 -33.34 -5.17
CA ASN A 235 -21.27 -33.99 -3.93
C ASN A 235 -20.37 -35.20 -4.20
N ASP A 236 -19.27 -35.34 -3.46
CA ASP A 236 -18.68 -36.64 -3.16
C ASP A 236 -18.13 -36.68 -1.74
N ALA A 237 -18.43 -37.80 -1.09
CA ALA A 237 -18.25 -38.07 0.33
C ALA A 237 -16.93 -38.83 0.62
N GLU A 238 -16.48 -38.67 1.86
CA GLU A 238 -15.63 -39.56 2.67
C GLU A 238 -14.17 -39.85 2.25
N ARG A 239 -13.22 -39.30 3.02
CA ARG A 239 -12.04 -40.02 3.53
C ARG A 239 -11.44 -39.30 4.75
N ASN A 240 -11.44 -39.99 5.89
CA ASN A 240 -10.90 -39.55 7.18
C ASN A 240 -9.39 -39.79 7.30
N GLY A 241 -8.66 -38.78 7.80
CA GLY A 241 -7.27 -38.80 8.27
C GLY A 241 -6.86 -37.38 8.73
N PRO A 242 -6.03 -37.18 9.76
CA PRO A 242 -5.86 -35.88 10.41
C PRO A 242 -5.05 -34.94 9.52
N LEU A 243 -5.68 -33.86 9.06
CA LEU A 243 -5.07 -32.87 8.16
C LEU A 243 -4.77 -31.58 8.93
N HIS A 244 -3.49 -31.24 8.99
CA HIS A 244 -3.03 -29.86 9.20
C HIS A 244 -3.54 -28.97 8.04
N PRO A 245 -4.00 -27.73 8.27
CA PRO A 245 -4.48 -26.89 7.20
C PRO A 245 -3.32 -26.25 6.43
N THR A 246 -2.83 -26.94 5.39
CA THR A 246 -2.07 -26.33 4.30
C THR A 246 -3.04 -25.71 3.30
N TYR A 247 -3.11 -24.37 3.23
CA TYR A 247 -3.92 -23.68 2.23
C TYR A 247 -3.07 -23.13 1.08
N ASP A 248 -3.34 -23.64 -0.11
CA ASP A 248 -2.86 -23.15 -1.40
C ASP A 248 -3.69 -21.95 -1.86
N TRP A 249 -3.01 -20.91 -2.34
CA TRP A 249 -3.61 -19.77 -3.02
C TRP A 249 -4.06 -20.15 -4.45
N ASN A 250 -5.21 -20.85 -4.55
CA ASN A 250 -5.80 -21.23 -5.83
C ASN A 250 -6.51 -20.03 -6.50
N ILE A 251 -5.88 -19.47 -7.52
CA ILE A 251 -6.54 -18.72 -8.60
C ILE A 251 -6.49 -19.65 -9.81
N GLY A 252 -7.66 -19.98 -10.38
CA GLY A 252 -7.83 -21.05 -11.37
C GLY A 252 -6.87 -21.00 -12.56
N THR A 253 -6.27 -22.15 -12.86
CA THR A 253 -5.44 -22.41 -14.04
C THR A 253 -6.23 -23.17 -15.11
N PRO A 254 -6.22 -22.77 -16.39
CA PRO A 254 -6.65 -23.62 -17.50
C PRO A 254 -5.54 -24.61 -17.91
N PRO A 255 -5.86 -25.74 -18.57
CA PRO A 255 -4.91 -26.80 -18.84
C PRO A 255 -3.97 -26.44 -20.00
N PHE A 256 -2.66 -26.58 -19.82
CA PHE A 256 -1.69 -26.56 -20.92
C PHE A 256 -0.76 -27.77 -20.87
N SER A 257 -0.61 -28.39 -22.05
CA SER A 257 0.21 -29.55 -22.37
C SER A 257 1.73 -29.29 -22.20
N PRO A 258 2.54 -30.34 -21.97
CA PRO A 258 3.97 -30.18 -21.64
C PRO A 258 4.81 -29.78 -22.87
N PRO A 259 5.81 -28.89 -22.72
CA PRO A 259 6.80 -28.65 -23.75
C PRO A 259 7.85 -29.76 -23.78
N ARG A 260 8.25 -30.14 -25.00
CA ARG A 260 9.28 -31.13 -25.32
C ARG A 260 10.67 -30.69 -24.84
N SER A 261 11.43 -31.65 -24.34
CA SER A 261 12.84 -31.54 -23.93
C SER A 261 13.75 -31.09 -25.09
N PRO A 262 14.70 -30.16 -24.88
CA PRO A 262 15.86 -30.02 -25.74
C PRO A 262 17.01 -30.91 -25.26
N SER A 263 17.62 -31.60 -26.22
CA SER A 263 18.80 -32.43 -26.13
C SER A 263 20.07 -31.66 -25.77
N SER A 264 21.00 -32.38 -25.13
CA SER A 264 22.39 -32.04 -24.83
C SER A 264 23.17 -31.34 -25.94
N GLY A 265 24.06 -30.42 -25.56
CA GLY A 265 25.25 -30.10 -26.36
C GLY A 265 25.87 -28.74 -26.09
N ALA A 266 27.14 -28.77 -25.67
CA ALA A 266 28.17 -27.71 -25.71
C ALA A 266 28.19 -26.64 -24.61
N THR A 267 29.12 -26.85 -23.66
CA THR A 267 29.80 -25.84 -22.85
C THR A 267 30.60 -24.86 -23.71
N PRO A 268 30.69 -23.60 -23.28
CA PRO A 268 31.96 -22.89 -23.30
C PRO A 268 32.30 -22.30 -21.92
N SER A 269 33.55 -22.50 -21.52
CA SER A 269 34.19 -21.84 -20.38
C SER A 269 34.24 -20.33 -20.56
N ILE A 270 33.87 -19.58 -19.53
CA ILE A 270 34.29 -18.19 -19.35
C ILE A 270 34.72 -18.03 -17.90
N ASP A 271 36.03 -17.92 -17.71
CA ASP A 271 36.65 -17.28 -16.56
C ASP A 271 36.14 -15.83 -16.48
N GLY A 272 35.48 -15.49 -15.38
CA GLY A 272 35.07 -14.16 -15.04
C GLY A 272 34.47 -14.22 -13.65
N SER A 273 35.19 -13.71 -12.66
CA SER A 273 34.78 -13.65 -11.27
C SER A 273 33.33 -13.19 -11.14
N GLU A 274 32.44 -14.12 -10.77
CA GLU A 274 31.10 -13.81 -10.28
C GLU A 274 31.28 -12.96 -9.02
N SER A 275 31.23 -11.64 -9.17
CA SER A 275 30.75 -10.78 -8.10
C SER A 275 29.36 -11.31 -7.77
N GLU A 276 29.20 -11.97 -6.63
CA GLU A 276 27.90 -12.49 -6.17
C GLU A 276 26.82 -11.43 -6.42
N ALA A 277 26.01 -11.65 -7.45
CA ALA A 277 24.97 -10.71 -7.82
C ALA A 277 23.95 -10.70 -6.68
N SER A 278 23.73 -9.54 -6.07
CA SER A 278 22.68 -9.37 -5.06
C SER A 278 21.38 -10.05 -5.52
N PRO A 279 20.69 -10.83 -4.67
CA PRO A 279 19.43 -11.46 -5.05
C PRO A 279 18.31 -10.45 -5.33
N LEU A 280 18.54 -9.17 -5.01
CA LEU A 280 17.60 -8.07 -5.14
C LEU A 280 17.86 -7.27 -6.42
N GLN A 281 16.78 -6.88 -7.09
CA GLN A 281 16.83 -6.07 -8.31
C GLN A 281 16.84 -4.57 -8.02
N THR A 282 16.39 -4.18 -6.83
CA THR A 282 16.30 -2.79 -6.38
C THR A 282 17.30 -2.47 -5.28
N ARG A 283 17.48 -1.17 -5.02
CA ARG A 283 18.31 -0.64 -3.94
C ARG A 283 17.56 0.46 -3.21
N TRP A 284 17.60 0.45 -1.88
CA TRP A 284 17.10 1.55 -1.07
C TRP A 284 18.03 2.77 -1.17
N ASP A 285 17.52 3.86 -1.75
CA ASP A 285 18.24 5.13 -1.90
C ASP A 285 17.23 6.29 -1.82
N LEU A 286 17.22 6.98 -0.68
CA LEU A 286 16.32 8.10 -0.40
C LEU A 286 16.66 9.39 -1.16
N LEU A 287 17.72 9.39 -1.97
CA LEU A 287 18.05 10.52 -2.84
C LEU A 287 17.81 10.22 -4.33
N ASP A 288 17.44 8.99 -4.68
CA ASP A 288 16.99 8.66 -6.04
C ASP A 288 15.48 8.90 -6.17
N SER A 289 15.12 10.05 -6.74
CA SER A 289 13.72 10.45 -6.93
C SER A 289 12.89 9.42 -7.70
N ARG A 290 13.50 8.62 -8.58
CA ARG A 290 12.75 7.66 -9.39
C ARG A 290 12.21 6.53 -8.51
N PHE A 291 13.02 6.05 -7.57
CA PHE A 291 12.57 5.04 -6.60
C PHE A 291 11.56 5.60 -5.60
N LEU A 292 11.74 6.85 -5.17
CA LEU A 292 10.77 7.53 -4.31
C LEU A 292 9.41 7.70 -4.98
N VAL A 293 9.38 8.21 -6.22
CA VAL A 293 8.13 8.36 -6.98
C VAL A 293 7.46 7.00 -7.15
N ARG A 294 8.21 5.97 -7.57
CA ARG A 294 7.67 4.60 -7.68
C ARG A 294 7.11 4.10 -6.35
N PHE A 295 7.84 4.23 -5.25
CA PHE A 295 7.40 3.80 -3.93
C PHE A 295 6.09 4.48 -3.51
N ILE A 296 6.02 5.82 -3.60
CA ILE A 296 4.84 6.60 -3.21
C ILE A 296 3.64 6.24 -4.11
N VAL A 297 3.83 6.21 -5.44
CA VAL A 297 2.76 5.94 -6.41
C VAL A 297 2.28 4.49 -6.32
N PHE A 298 3.18 3.52 -6.26
CA PHE A 298 2.82 2.10 -6.24
C PHE A 298 2.17 1.74 -4.91
N SER A 299 2.68 2.27 -3.79
CA SER A 299 2.06 2.03 -2.48
C SER A 299 0.64 2.61 -2.43
N TYR A 300 0.44 3.80 -2.99
CA TYR A 300 -0.87 4.41 -3.10
C TYR A 300 -1.84 3.59 -3.95
N ILE A 301 -1.42 3.18 -5.16
CA ILE A 301 -2.28 2.39 -6.07
C ILE A 301 -2.66 1.05 -5.45
N LEU A 302 -1.68 0.35 -4.86
CA LEU A 302 -1.93 -0.94 -4.20
C LEU A 302 -2.83 -0.80 -2.97
N SER A 303 -2.75 0.31 -2.22
CA SER A 303 -3.65 0.61 -1.11
C SER A 303 -5.07 0.97 -1.60
N LYS A 304 -5.16 1.85 -2.61
CA LYS A 304 -6.42 2.33 -3.19
C LYS A 304 -7.27 1.19 -3.77
N TYR A 305 -6.63 0.23 -4.43
CA TYR A 305 -7.30 -0.94 -5.01
C TYR A 305 -7.18 -2.19 -4.14
N LYS A 306 -6.99 -2.02 -2.83
CA LYS A 306 -7.04 -3.10 -1.84
C LYS A 306 -8.47 -3.28 -1.33
N THR A 307 -8.86 -4.53 -1.18
CA THR A 307 -10.08 -4.91 -0.45
C THR A 307 -9.74 -5.93 0.61
N PHE A 308 -10.27 -5.75 1.81
CA PHE A 308 -10.20 -6.77 2.85
C PHE A 308 -11.38 -7.75 2.68
N PHE A 309 -11.15 -9.01 2.98
CA PHE A 309 -12.17 -10.06 2.94
C PHE A 309 -11.98 -11.04 4.10
N CYS A 310 -13.06 -11.69 4.50
CA CYS A 310 -13.02 -12.85 5.37
C CYS A 310 -13.38 -14.08 4.54
N PHE A 311 -12.52 -15.09 4.48
CA PHE A 311 -12.79 -16.33 3.76
C PHE A 311 -12.19 -17.51 4.51
N LYS A 312 -12.99 -18.58 4.70
CA LYS A 312 -12.57 -19.82 5.38
C LYS A 312 -11.71 -19.53 6.59
N ASP A 313 -12.25 -18.73 7.49
CA ASP A 313 -11.63 -18.48 8.80
C ASP A 313 -10.36 -17.63 8.80
N VAL A 314 -10.09 -16.90 7.70
CA VAL A 314 -8.95 -15.98 7.59
C VAL A 314 -9.39 -14.59 7.13
N VAL A 315 -8.92 -13.58 7.85
CA VAL A 315 -8.97 -12.18 7.41
C VAL A 315 -7.78 -11.92 6.49
N GLY A 316 -8.07 -11.58 5.24
CA GLY A 316 -7.05 -11.33 4.22
C GLY A 316 -7.30 -10.04 3.46
N ALA A 317 -6.31 -9.65 2.64
CA ALA A 317 -6.44 -8.59 1.67
C ALA A 317 -6.20 -9.12 0.26
N ARG A 318 -6.96 -8.61 -0.70
CA ARG A 318 -6.76 -8.87 -2.13
C ARG A 318 -6.84 -7.57 -2.92
N LEU A 319 -6.17 -7.56 -4.05
CA LEU A 319 -6.28 -6.48 -5.02
C LEU A 319 -7.62 -6.59 -5.76
N TYR A 320 -8.17 -5.45 -6.18
CA TYR A 320 -9.46 -5.31 -6.86
C TYR A 320 -9.26 -4.67 -8.26
N PRO A 321 -8.81 -5.44 -9.27
CA PRO A 321 -8.57 -4.96 -10.62
C PRO A 321 -9.80 -4.34 -11.29
N GLU A 322 -11.00 -4.82 -10.98
CA GLU A 322 -12.26 -4.32 -11.53
C GLU A 322 -12.49 -2.87 -11.13
N GLY A 323 -12.23 -2.50 -9.87
CA GLY A 323 -12.30 -1.12 -9.41
C GLY A 323 -11.35 -0.19 -10.15
N ALA A 324 -10.13 -0.67 -10.45
CA ALA A 324 -9.18 0.10 -11.24
C ALA A 324 -9.64 0.28 -12.70
N VAL A 325 -10.21 -0.75 -13.32
CA VAL A 325 -10.79 -0.64 -14.67
C VAL A 325 -11.97 0.33 -14.70
N SER A 326 -12.90 0.21 -13.76
CA SER A 326 -14.07 1.10 -13.63
C SER A 326 -13.63 2.55 -13.48
N ARG A 327 -12.67 2.82 -12.59
CA ARG A 327 -12.10 4.17 -12.42
C ARG A 327 -11.49 4.72 -13.70
N GLY A 328 -10.80 3.88 -14.48
CA GLY A 328 -10.27 4.28 -15.77
C GLY A 328 -11.37 4.73 -16.73
N TYR A 329 -12.47 3.97 -16.83
CA TYR A 329 -13.59 4.33 -17.70
C TYR A 329 -14.32 5.60 -17.24
N GLU A 330 -14.54 5.78 -15.93
CA GLU A 330 -15.09 7.03 -15.38
C GLU A 330 -14.25 8.24 -15.80
N LEU A 331 -12.92 8.15 -15.70
CA LEU A 331 -12.01 9.23 -16.07
C LEU A 331 -11.99 9.54 -17.58
N MET A 332 -12.56 8.67 -18.40
CA MET A 332 -12.58 8.73 -19.86
C MET A 332 -13.98 8.94 -20.44
N GLU A 333 -15.02 9.04 -19.62
CA GLU A 333 -16.42 9.12 -20.07
C GLU A 333 -16.67 10.22 -21.11
N GLN A 334 -16.00 11.37 -20.95
CA GLN A 334 -16.13 12.53 -21.86
C GLN A 334 -15.13 12.51 -23.03
N SER A 335 -14.22 11.53 -23.08
CA SER A 335 -13.10 11.49 -24.04
C SER A 335 -13.06 10.22 -24.88
N TRP A 336 -13.89 9.21 -24.56
CA TRP A 336 -14.00 7.99 -25.33
C TRP A 336 -15.45 7.73 -25.73
N ASP A 337 -15.70 7.73 -27.04
CA ASP A 337 -16.93 7.15 -27.60
C ASP A 337 -16.94 5.61 -27.44
N PHE A 338 -17.53 5.12 -26.34
CA PHE A 338 -17.68 3.69 -26.09
C PHE A 338 -18.59 2.97 -27.11
N LYS A 339 -19.32 3.70 -27.96
CA LYS A 339 -20.14 3.14 -29.04
C LYS A 339 -19.34 2.95 -30.34
N ASN A 340 -18.12 3.48 -30.41
CA ASN A 340 -17.27 3.32 -31.59
C ASN A 340 -16.78 1.86 -31.72
N VAL A 341 -17.35 1.15 -32.69
CA VAL A 341 -17.08 -0.28 -32.94
C VAL A 341 -15.69 -0.58 -33.50
N GLU A 342 -14.92 0.43 -33.95
CA GLU A 342 -13.54 0.23 -34.42
C GLU A 342 -12.57 -0.10 -33.28
N TYR A 343 -12.92 0.26 -32.04
CA TYR A 343 -12.06 0.14 -30.87
C TYR A 343 -12.66 -0.78 -29.82
N LYS A 344 -11.79 -1.44 -29.04
CA LYS A 344 -12.18 -2.42 -28.03
C LYS A 344 -11.76 -1.97 -26.63
N LYS A 345 -12.59 -2.35 -25.66
CA LYS A 345 -12.28 -2.25 -24.22
C LYS A 345 -11.08 -3.10 -23.85
N ALA A 346 -10.35 -2.67 -22.82
CA ALA A 346 -9.27 -3.46 -22.24
C ALA A 346 -9.85 -4.73 -21.61
N LYS A 347 -9.10 -5.83 -21.67
CA LYS A 347 -9.43 -7.00 -20.87
C LYS A 347 -8.95 -6.82 -19.42
N LEU A 348 -9.70 -7.37 -18.47
CA LEU A 348 -9.42 -7.27 -17.04
C LEU A 348 -8.04 -7.83 -16.65
N GLU A 349 -7.55 -8.84 -17.37
CA GLU A 349 -6.26 -9.47 -17.07
C GLU A 349 -5.09 -8.49 -17.20
N ARG A 350 -5.19 -7.47 -18.06
CA ARG A 350 -4.16 -6.41 -18.18
C ARG A 350 -3.98 -5.65 -16.87
N MET A 351 -5.09 -5.31 -16.21
CA MET A 351 -5.06 -4.61 -14.92
C MET A 351 -4.53 -5.52 -13.81
N SER A 352 -4.89 -6.80 -13.83
CA SER A 352 -4.36 -7.79 -12.90
C SER A 352 -2.84 -7.95 -13.03
N LEU A 353 -2.32 -7.93 -14.27
CA LEU A 353 -0.88 -8.00 -14.55
C LEU A 353 -0.14 -6.74 -14.08
N GLU A 354 -0.73 -5.55 -14.26
CA GLU A 354 -0.17 -4.31 -13.74
C GLU A 354 -0.07 -4.37 -12.21
N LEU A 355 -1.18 -4.61 -11.52
CA LEU A 355 -1.20 -4.61 -10.05
C LEU A 355 -0.22 -5.65 -9.48
N ARG A 356 -0.09 -6.81 -10.13
CA ARG A 356 0.95 -7.80 -9.81
C ARG A 356 2.36 -7.24 -10.02
N ALA A 357 2.63 -6.54 -11.11
CA ALA A 357 3.94 -5.94 -11.38
C ALA A 357 4.33 -4.92 -10.31
N LEU A 358 3.40 -4.05 -9.91
CA LEU A 358 3.61 -3.09 -8.82
C LEU A 358 3.91 -3.81 -7.49
N GLN A 359 3.17 -4.89 -7.21
CA GLN A 359 3.40 -5.70 -6.01
C GLN A 359 4.76 -6.39 -6.00
N MET A 360 5.17 -7.01 -7.12
CA MET A 360 6.49 -7.63 -7.24
C MET A 360 7.60 -6.62 -6.97
N TRP A 361 7.51 -5.44 -7.59
CA TRP A 361 8.50 -4.37 -7.38
C TRP A 361 8.54 -3.92 -5.92
N LEU A 362 7.37 -3.69 -5.31
CA LEU A 362 7.31 -3.24 -3.92
C LEU A 362 7.84 -4.31 -2.95
N SER A 363 7.62 -5.60 -3.23
CA SER A 363 8.15 -6.71 -2.42
C SER A 363 9.68 -6.81 -2.48
N ASP A 364 10.28 -6.62 -3.66
CA ASP A 364 11.73 -6.54 -3.83
C ASP A 364 12.31 -5.30 -3.13
N PHE A 365 11.65 -4.15 -3.28
CA PHE A 365 12.05 -2.90 -2.64
C PHE A 365 11.98 -2.95 -1.11
N SER A 366 11.00 -3.65 -0.54
CA SER A 366 10.94 -3.90 0.91
C SER A 366 12.11 -4.75 1.41
N CYS A 367 12.57 -5.73 0.61
CA CYS A 367 13.77 -6.50 0.95
C CYS A 367 15.04 -5.66 0.82
N ALA A 368 15.13 -4.77 -0.17
CA ALA A 368 16.23 -3.84 -0.32
C ALA A 368 16.31 -2.84 0.85
N TRP A 369 15.17 -2.45 1.40
CA TRP A 369 15.12 -1.65 2.62
C TRP A 369 15.65 -2.43 3.83
N LEU A 370 15.22 -3.67 4.05
CA LEU A 370 15.76 -4.52 5.12
C LEU A 370 17.27 -4.73 4.97
N GLN A 371 17.76 -4.94 3.75
CA GLN A 371 19.19 -5.02 3.48
C GLN A 371 19.87 -3.72 3.92
N SER A 372 19.30 -2.56 3.57
CA SER A 372 19.82 -1.26 4.00
C SER A 372 19.86 -1.10 5.51
N LEU A 373 18.84 -1.58 6.26
CA LEU A 373 18.85 -1.58 7.72
C LEU A 373 20.00 -2.43 8.24
N SER A 374 20.16 -3.66 7.73
CA SER A 374 21.22 -4.57 8.17
C SER A 374 22.65 -4.03 7.93
N MET A 375 22.81 -3.15 6.94
CA MET A 375 24.11 -2.55 6.59
C MET A 375 24.44 -1.29 7.39
N ARG A 376 23.50 -0.68 8.12
CA ARG A 376 23.73 0.56 8.89
C ARG A 376 24.73 0.35 10.02
N ASP A 377 24.69 -0.81 10.66
CA ASP A 377 25.55 -1.13 11.79
C ASP A 377 26.89 -1.72 11.31
N SER A 378 26.85 -2.68 10.38
CA SER A 378 28.04 -3.23 9.73
C SER A 378 27.70 -3.91 8.40
N PRO A 379 28.30 -3.50 7.26
CA PRO A 379 28.04 -4.09 5.94
C PRO A 379 28.35 -5.58 5.81
N ALA A 380 29.16 -6.14 6.72
CA ALA A 380 29.55 -7.56 6.74
C ALA A 380 29.00 -8.29 7.98
N SER A 381 27.94 -7.78 8.59
CA SER A 381 27.34 -8.40 9.77
C SER A 381 26.77 -9.79 9.46
N ASN A 382 26.76 -10.65 10.47
CA ASN A 382 26.05 -11.94 10.43
C ASN A 382 24.58 -11.74 10.07
N MET A 383 23.97 -10.64 10.52
CA MET A 383 22.59 -10.30 10.21
C MET A 383 22.38 -10.00 8.71
N THR A 384 23.31 -9.28 8.06
CA THR A 384 23.22 -9.03 6.62
C THR A 384 23.28 -10.34 5.84
N ARG A 385 24.19 -11.26 6.19
CA ARG A 385 24.28 -12.57 5.55
C ARG A 385 23.06 -13.44 5.83
N LEU A 386 22.58 -13.48 7.07
CA LEU A 386 21.35 -14.17 7.46
C LEU A 386 20.13 -13.66 6.67
N LEU A 387 19.98 -12.35 6.58
CA LEU A 387 18.88 -11.73 5.87
C LEU A 387 18.93 -12.10 4.39
N LEU A 388 20.07 -11.90 3.72
CA LEU A 388 20.22 -12.21 2.28
C LEU A 388 20.08 -13.71 2.01
N GLY A 389 20.62 -14.57 2.89
CA GLY A 389 20.50 -16.03 2.81
C GLY A 389 19.07 -16.55 3.02
N THR A 390 18.17 -15.71 3.55
CA THR A 390 16.75 -16.03 3.74
C THR A 390 15.82 -15.27 2.78
N VAL A 391 16.36 -14.49 1.83
CA VAL A 391 15.56 -13.92 0.74
C VAL A 391 15.13 -15.03 -0.22
N GLN A 392 13.84 -15.10 -0.50
CA GLN A 392 13.24 -16.07 -1.42
C GLN A 392 12.36 -15.36 -2.44
N LYS A 393 12.24 -15.95 -3.62
CA LYS A 393 11.38 -15.46 -4.69
C LYS A 393 10.38 -16.54 -5.10
N SER A 394 9.10 -16.19 -5.04
CA SER A 394 8.01 -17.08 -5.48
C SER A 394 8.04 -17.32 -6.99
N ALA A 395 7.36 -18.38 -7.44
CA ALA A 395 7.11 -18.63 -8.86
C ALA A 395 6.34 -17.49 -9.57
N LYS A 396 5.63 -16.65 -8.79
CA LYS A 396 4.90 -15.48 -9.30
C LYS A 396 5.74 -14.19 -9.25
N GLY A 397 7.00 -14.27 -8.83
CA GLY A 397 7.96 -13.16 -8.83
C GLY A 397 7.96 -12.27 -7.57
N LEU A 398 7.11 -12.55 -6.58
CA LEU A 398 7.17 -11.87 -5.27
C LEU A 398 8.45 -12.26 -4.54
N THR A 399 9.15 -11.26 -4.00
CA THR A 399 10.39 -11.41 -3.22
C THR A 399 10.08 -11.15 -1.74
N ALA A 400 10.57 -12.00 -0.84
CA ALA A 400 10.43 -11.79 0.60
C ALA A 400 11.65 -12.33 1.36
N ALA A 401 12.06 -11.63 2.41
CA ALA A 401 12.96 -12.16 3.44
C ALA A 401 12.16 -12.91 4.51
N ALA A 402 12.81 -13.81 5.25
CA ALA A 402 12.14 -14.49 6.36
C ALA A 402 11.64 -13.47 7.41
N CYS A 403 10.40 -13.66 7.84
CA CYS A 403 9.67 -12.70 8.66
C CYS A 403 10.37 -12.38 10.00
N TYR A 404 10.80 -13.40 10.76
CA TYR A 404 11.43 -13.19 12.07
C TYR A 404 12.77 -12.44 12.01
N PRO A 405 13.76 -12.81 11.16
CA PRO A 405 14.96 -11.99 10.95
C PRO A 405 14.66 -10.55 10.51
N GLY A 406 13.70 -10.37 9.59
CA GLY A 406 13.26 -9.06 9.15
C GLY A 406 12.67 -8.22 10.28
N TYR A 407 11.89 -8.85 11.17
CA TYR A 407 11.31 -8.18 12.32
C TYR A 407 12.36 -7.77 13.36
N ILE A 408 13.39 -8.58 13.61
CA ILE A 408 14.49 -8.21 14.52
C ILE A 408 15.14 -6.89 14.07
N LEU A 409 15.42 -6.75 12.76
CA LEU A 409 15.97 -5.52 12.19
C LEU A 409 15.00 -4.34 12.35
N LEU A 410 13.73 -4.53 12.01
CA LEU A 410 12.72 -3.48 12.15
C LEU A 410 12.58 -3.03 13.61
N ARG A 411 12.50 -3.99 14.54
CA ARG A 411 12.36 -3.75 15.97
C ARG A 411 13.52 -2.90 16.50
N ASN A 412 14.76 -3.28 16.17
CA ASN A 412 15.94 -2.53 16.60
C ASN A 412 15.95 -1.11 16.03
N GLU A 413 15.58 -0.97 14.76
CA GLU A 413 15.47 0.34 14.10
C GLU A 413 14.41 1.23 14.75
N LEU A 414 13.23 0.70 15.03
CA LEU A 414 12.15 1.45 15.69
C LEU A 414 12.50 1.83 17.14
N ALA A 415 13.24 0.97 17.85
CA ALA A 415 13.74 1.26 19.20
C ALA A 415 14.86 2.33 19.19
N ARG A 416 15.74 2.29 18.19
CA ARG A 416 16.83 3.27 17.99
C ARG A 416 16.29 4.68 17.75
N GLU A 417 15.16 4.78 17.04
CA GLU A 417 14.47 6.03 16.75
C GLU A 417 13.46 6.44 17.85
N GLU A 418 13.46 5.74 18.98
CA GLU A 418 12.58 5.99 20.15
C GLU A 418 11.11 6.16 19.75
N GLN A 419 10.60 5.26 18.90
CA GLN A 419 9.28 5.41 18.30
C GLN A 419 8.16 5.14 19.31
N THR A 420 7.16 6.03 19.31
CA THR A 420 5.88 5.81 19.98
C THR A 420 4.89 5.16 19.02
N PHE A 421 4.33 4.02 19.41
CA PHE A 421 3.27 3.30 18.71
C PHE A 421 1.90 3.69 19.25
N VAL A 422 0.88 3.62 18.38
CA VAL A 422 -0.52 3.54 18.80
C VAL A 422 -0.99 2.09 18.63
N MET A 423 -1.37 1.43 19.71
CA MET A 423 -1.91 0.07 19.66
C MET A 423 -3.43 0.13 19.82
N ILE A 424 -4.14 -0.58 18.97
CA ILE A 424 -5.59 -0.69 18.99
C ILE A 424 -5.94 -2.16 19.20
N ASP A 425 -6.57 -2.45 20.32
CA ASP A 425 -7.08 -3.77 20.63
C ASP A 425 -8.62 -3.80 20.55
N ARG A 426 -9.12 -4.80 19.83
CA ARG A 426 -10.54 -5.15 19.82
C ARG A 426 -10.73 -6.34 20.72
N HIS A 427 -11.20 -6.07 21.93
CA HIS A 427 -11.44 -7.09 22.93
C HIS A 427 -12.87 -7.60 22.86
N PHE A 428 -13.03 -8.89 22.60
CA PHE A 428 -14.33 -9.56 22.50
C PHE A 428 -14.67 -10.22 23.83
N CYS A 429 -15.64 -9.65 24.55
CA CYS A 429 -16.21 -10.24 25.78
C CYS A 429 -17.57 -10.91 25.47
N PRO A 430 -18.18 -11.69 26.37
CA PRO A 430 -19.50 -12.31 26.15
C PRO A 430 -20.62 -11.35 25.74
N HIS A 431 -20.53 -10.07 26.11
CA HIS A 431 -21.57 -9.06 25.86
C HIS A 431 -21.36 -8.25 24.57
N GLY A 432 -20.18 -8.31 23.96
CA GLY A 432 -19.87 -7.56 22.74
C GLY A 432 -18.39 -7.24 22.61
N ILE A 433 -18.09 -6.12 21.95
CA ILE A 433 -16.74 -5.70 21.60
C ILE A 433 -16.38 -4.41 22.34
N HIS A 434 -15.18 -4.37 22.91
CA HIS A 434 -14.54 -3.17 23.44
C HIS A 434 -13.41 -2.73 22.52
N PHE A 435 -13.23 -1.42 22.38
CA PHE A 435 -12.11 -0.84 21.65
C PHE A 435 -11.18 -0.16 22.65
N ASN A 436 -10.04 -0.79 22.89
CA ASN A 436 -9.02 -0.29 23.81
C ASN A 436 -7.88 0.33 23.00
N VAL A 437 -7.46 1.52 23.39
CA VAL A 437 -6.38 2.25 22.72
C VAL A 437 -5.22 2.41 23.69
N PHE A 438 -4.01 2.13 23.22
CA PHE A 438 -2.80 2.27 24.01
C PHE A 438 -1.74 3.07 23.26
N LEU A 439 -0.93 3.80 24.01
CA LEU A 439 0.34 4.33 23.52
C LEU A 439 1.47 3.48 24.08
N ALA A 440 2.40 3.07 23.22
CA ALA A 440 3.56 2.29 23.62
C ALA A 440 4.85 2.98 23.16
N ASP A 441 5.70 3.37 24.10
CA ASP A 441 7.00 3.97 23.81
C ASP A 441 8.08 2.89 23.78
N LEU A 442 8.74 2.75 22.63
CA LEU A 442 9.75 1.72 22.37
C LEU A 442 11.16 2.30 22.47
N HIS A 443 12.03 1.71 23.30
CA HIS A 443 13.40 2.19 23.48
C HIS A 443 14.36 1.08 23.92
N HIS A 444 15.64 1.25 23.60
CA HIS A 444 16.70 0.33 24.05
C HIS A 444 16.97 0.44 25.55
N VAL A 445 17.28 -0.70 26.18
CA VAL A 445 17.61 -0.79 27.61
C VAL A 445 19.13 -0.95 27.77
N GLY A 446 19.83 0.12 28.15
CA GLY A 446 21.25 0.07 28.51
C GLY A 446 21.99 1.40 28.29
N ASN A 447 23.14 1.57 28.94
CA ASN A 447 23.97 2.78 28.80
C ASN A 447 24.55 2.88 27.38
N ARG A 448 24.36 4.04 26.73
CA ARG A 448 24.98 4.40 25.43
C ARG A 448 26.51 4.34 25.43
N GLU A 449 27.15 4.35 26.61
CA GLU A 449 28.61 4.36 26.73
C GLU A 449 29.28 3.01 26.41
N ASP A 450 28.54 1.91 26.30
CA ASP A 450 29.06 0.58 25.90
C ASP A 450 28.93 0.30 24.38
N GLU A 451 28.53 1.28 23.57
CA GLU A 451 28.26 1.13 22.13
C GLU A 451 29.49 0.63 21.33
N GLU A 452 30.72 1.00 21.70
CA GLU A 452 31.94 0.60 20.97
C GLU A 452 32.31 -0.89 21.12
N THR A 453 31.71 -1.62 22.06
CA THR A 453 32.02 -3.04 22.30
C THR A 453 30.86 -4.01 22.01
N ARG A 454 29.67 -3.49 21.64
CA ARG A 454 28.46 -4.29 21.33
C ARG A 454 28.43 -4.89 19.92
N PHE A 455 29.58 -4.92 19.24
CA PHE A 455 29.70 -5.47 17.88
C PHE A 455 29.44 -6.98 17.77
N ASP A 456 29.17 -7.66 18.87
CA ASP A 456 28.77 -9.03 18.86
C ASP A 456 27.88 -9.31 20.08
N THR A 457 26.87 -10.17 19.91
CA THR A 457 26.08 -10.85 20.94
C THR A 457 24.74 -10.24 21.41
N ARG A 458 23.66 -10.89 20.96
CA ARG A 458 22.30 -11.03 21.57
C ARG A 458 21.33 -9.90 21.26
N LEU A 459 20.11 -10.27 20.79
CA LEU A 459 18.95 -9.39 20.60
C LEU A 459 18.96 -8.25 21.64
N GLU A 460 19.16 -7.02 21.16
CA GLU A 460 19.29 -5.88 22.07
C GLU A 460 18.02 -5.79 22.92
N PRO A 461 18.15 -5.67 24.26
CA PRO A 461 16.99 -5.58 25.12
C PRO A 461 16.28 -4.26 24.82
N VAL A 462 14.99 -4.37 24.53
CA VAL A 462 14.11 -3.23 24.25
C VAL A 462 12.98 -3.26 25.27
N ASP A 463 12.59 -2.09 25.75
CA ASP A 463 11.50 -1.92 26.70
C ASP A 463 10.31 -1.22 26.01
N TRP A 464 9.11 -1.71 26.33
CA TRP A 464 7.84 -1.18 25.87
C TRP A 464 7.12 -0.55 27.05
N LYS A 465 7.06 0.78 27.08
CA LYS A 465 6.28 1.51 28.09
C LYS A 465 4.87 1.74 27.56
N VAL A 466 3.93 0.93 28.02
CA VAL A 466 2.54 0.95 27.54
C VAL A 466 1.62 1.68 28.52
N ARG A 467 0.73 2.52 27.98
CA ARG A 467 -0.31 3.21 28.73
C ARG A 467 -1.64 3.14 27.99
N HIS A 468 -2.72 2.93 28.74
CA HIS A 468 -4.07 2.97 28.21
C HIS A 468 -4.53 4.42 28.01
N MET A 469 -5.29 4.65 26.95
CA MET A 469 -5.76 5.97 26.53
C MET A 469 -7.24 5.88 26.14
N THR A 470 -8.02 6.90 26.47
CA THR A 470 -9.31 7.10 25.81
C THR A 470 -9.12 7.71 24.43
N LEU A 471 -10.14 7.67 23.56
CA LEU A 471 -10.10 8.39 22.28
C LEU A 471 -9.94 9.91 22.48
N ASP A 472 -10.57 10.48 23.52
CA ASP A 472 -10.44 11.89 23.87
C ASP A 472 -9.01 12.24 24.31
N ASP A 473 -8.37 11.37 25.09
CA ASP A 473 -6.95 11.52 25.43
C ASP A 473 -6.07 11.43 24.19
N LEU A 474 -6.39 10.54 23.24
CA LEU A 474 -5.66 10.42 21.99
C LEU A 474 -5.76 11.71 21.17
N TYR A 475 -6.93 12.36 21.10
CA TYR A 475 -7.11 13.68 20.45
C TYR A 475 -6.31 14.80 21.13
N LYS A 476 -6.20 14.78 22.46
CA LYS A 476 -5.55 15.83 23.25
C LYS A 476 -4.05 15.62 23.44
N SER A 477 -3.54 14.43 23.06
CA SER A 477 -2.13 14.09 23.28
C SER A 477 -1.18 15.03 22.51
N PRO A 478 0.07 15.20 22.95
CA PRO A 478 1.05 15.98 22.19
C PRO A 478 1.45 15.27 20.88
N ASN A 479 2.03 16.05 19.96
CA ASN A 479 2.54 15.59 18.66
C ASN A 479 1.45 15.01 17.74
N GLN A 480 0.25 15.61 17.75
CA GLN A 480 -0.90 15.16 16.94
C GLN A 480 -0.61 15.01 15.45
N SER A 481 0.27 15.83 14.89
CA SER A 481 0.61 15.85 13.45
C SER A 481 1.79 14.95 13.09
N ARG A 482 2.52 14.39 14.07
CA ARG A 482 3.62 13.48 13.81
C ARG A 482 3.06 12.11 13.40
N PRO A 483 3.57 11.46 12.34
CA PRO A 483 3.20 10.09 12.04
C PRO A 483 3.74 9.13 13.10
N HIS A 484 2.91 8.17 13.47
CA HIS A 484 3.20 7.09 14.39
C HIS A 484 2.92 5.75 13.72
N PRO A 485 3.73 4.71 13.97
CA PRO A 485 3.31 3.37 13.66
C PRO A 485 2.07 2.99 14.47
N VAL A 486 1.11 2.37 13.81
CA VAL A 486 -0.16 1.92 14.39
C VAL A 486 -0.22 0.41 14.27
N ILE A 487 -0.46 -0.27 15.39
CA ILE A 487 -0.64 -1.73 15.44
C ILE A 487 -2.08 -2.02 15.79
N MET A 488 -2.76 -2.81 14.95
CA MET A 488 -4.10 -3.30 15.22
C MET A 488 -4.05 -4.79 15.53
N GLY A 489 -4.82 -5.18 16.54
CA GLY A 489 -5.00 -6.57 16.91
C GLY A 489 -6.41 -6.88 17.40
N ASN A 490 -6.56 -8.10 17.90
CA ASN A 490 -7.79 -8.59 18.49
C ASN A 490 -7.46 -9.42 19.72
N SER A 491 -8.37 -9.48 20.67
CA SER A 491 -8.27 -10.35 21.83
C SER A 491 -9.62 -10.96 22.20
N ILE A 492 -9.61 -12.19 22.69
CA ILE A 492 -10.80 -12.90 23.18
C ILE A 492 -10.37 -13.92 24.24
N GLN A 493 -11.19 -14.11 25.27
CA GLN A 493 -11.01 -15.22 26.22
C GLN A 493 -11.35 -16.55 25.53
N GLY A 494 -10.41 -17.07 24.75
CA GLY A 494 -10.58 -18.25 23.91
C GLY A 494 -9.45 -18.43 22.90
N ALA A 495 -9.63 -19.38 21.99
CA ALA A 495 -8.74 -19.66 20.88
C ALA A 495 -8.98 -18.67 19.71
N SER A 496 -8.07 -18.64 18.73
CA SER A 496 -8.27 -17.83 17.52
C SER A 496 -9.52 -18.25 16.74
N ALA A 497 -9.91 -19.53 16.82
CA ALA A 497 -11.14 -20.03 16.22
C ALA A 497 -12.41 -19.37 16.80
N ASP A 498 -12.40 -19.02 18.10
CA ASP A 498 -13.53 -18.34 18.74
C ASP A 498 -13.68 -16.90 18.21
N TYR A 499 -12.55 -16.21 18.03
CA TYR A 499 -12.52 -14.89 17.38
C TYR A 499 -13.09 -14.96 15.97
N ILE A 500 -12.65 -15.93 15.17
CA ILE A 500 -13.13 -16.10 13.81
C ILE A 500 -14.63 -16.43 13.77
N ALA A 501 -15.11 -17.29 14.67
CA ALA A 501 -16.53 -17.62 14.74
C ALA A 501 -17.37 -16.36 15.00
N ARG A 502 -16.90 -15.46 15.90
CA ARG A 502 -17.54 -14.16 16.12
C ARG A 502 -17.51 -13.28 14.89
N LEU A 503 -16.34 -13.11 14.26
CA LEU A 503 -16.20 -12.30 13.06
C LEU A 503 -17.11 -12.79 11.92
N SER A 504 -17.14 -14.10 11.69
CA SER A 504 -17.99 -14.73 10.68
C SER A 504 -19.47 -14.48 10.98
N SER A 505 -19.89 -14.57 12.24
CA SER A 505 -21.27 -14.29 12.66
C SER A 505 -21.69 -12.85 12.39
N HIS A 506 -20.77 -11.88 12.52
CA HIS A 506 -21.04 -10.46 12.33
C HIS A 506 -21.59 -10.14 10.92
N TYR A 507 -21.08 -10.84 9.91
CA TYR A 507 -21.49 -10.67 8.51
C TYR A 507 -22.68 -11.55 8.09
N THR A 508 -23.35 -12.18 9.05
CA THR A 508 -24.59 -12.95 8.81
C THR A 508 -25.84 -12.14 9.18
N ALA A 509 -27.03 -12.65 8.83
CA ALA A 509 -28.30 -12.00 9.14
C ALA A 509 -28.64 -11.94 10.65
N SER A 510 -27.84 -12.56 11.52
CA SER A 510 -28.07 -12.58 12.97
C SER A 510 -26.74 -12.51 13.73
N PRO A 511 -26.14 -11.30 13.83
CA PRO A 511 -24.88 -11.11 14.55
C PRO A 511 -25.05 -11.42 16.04
N VAL A 512 -24.12 -12.20 16.61
CA VAL A 512 -24.13 -12.56 18.04
C VAL A 512 -22.87 -12.01 18.70
N GLY A 513 -23.03 -11.16 19.73
CA GLY A 513 -21.91 -10.69 20.55
C GLY A 513 -20.84 -9.92 19.77
N THR A 514 -21.26 -9.17 18.75
CA THR A 514 -20.38 -8.35 17.89
C THR A 514 -20.77 -6.88 17.84
N SER A 515 -21.81 -6.49 18.59
CA SER A 515 -22.14 -5.08 18.82
C SER A 515 -21.15 -4.44 19.78
N LEU A 516 -21.04 -3.12 19.72
CA LEU A 516 -20.25 -2.36 20.67
C LEU A 516 -20.77 -2.57 22.10
N HIS A 517 -19.88 -2.88 23.04
CA HIS A 517 -20.20 -3.01 24.46
C HIS A 517 -19.74 -1.76 25.22
N ASP A 518 -20.63 -0.77 25.32
CA ASP A 518 -20.37 0.53 25.95
C ASP A 518 -20.63 0.48 27.48
N ASP A 519 -19.96 -0.44 28.16
CA ASP A 519 -19.95 -0.52 29.62
C ASP A 519 -18.53 -0.33 30.17
N SER A 520 -18.26 0.88 30.65
CA SER A 520 -16.99 1.22 31.31
C SER A 520 -16.70 0.42 32.58
N SER A 521 -17.70 -0.26 33.15
CA SER A 521 -17.59 -1.11 34.34
C SER A 521 -17.52 -2.61 34.04
N CYS A 522 -17.39 -2.98 32.76
CA CYS A 522 -17.20 -4.37 32.34
C CYS A 522 -15.95 -4.97 33.00
N GLN A 523 -16.15 -5.85 33.99
CA GLN A 523 -15.07 -6.44 34.78
C GLN A 523 -14.05 -7.20 33.93
N GLU A 524 -14.51 -7.88 32.88
CA GLU A 524 -13.64 -8.60 31.95
C GLU A 524 -12.73 -7.65 31.17
N ASN A 525 -13.27 -6.56 30.62
CA ASN A 525 -12.45 -5.59 29.89
C ASN A 525 -11.47 -4.85 30.81
N VAL A 526 -11.87 -4.54 32.05
CA VAL A 526 -10.97 -3.94 33.04
C VAL A 526 -9.81 -4.88 33.35
N ALA A 527 -10.08 -6.15 33.64
CA ALA A 527 -9.04 -7.15 33.89
C ALA A 527 -8.15 -7.39 32.66
N HIS A 528 -8.73 -7.32 31.46
CA HIS A 528 -8.00 -7.40 30.20
C HIS A 528 -7.03 -6.23 30.03
N ILE A 529 -7.48 -4.99 30.24
CA ILE A 529 -6.63 -3.79 30.18
C ILE A 529 -5.48 -3.91 31.19
N GLU A 530 -5.74 -4.35 32.42
CA GLU A 530 -4.70 -4.56 33.43
C GLU A 530 -3.67 -5.61 32.98
N SER A 531 -4.14 -6.72 32.41
CA SER A 531 -3.28 -7.78 31.87
C SER A 531 -2.44 -7.29 30.69
N PHE A 532 -3.04 -6.49 29.81
CA PHE A 532 -2.36 -5.86 28.68
C PHE A 532 -1.24 -4.94 29.15
N LEU A 533 -1.52 -4.04 30.09
CA LEU A 533 -0.53 -3.10 30.62
C LEU A 533 0.63 -3.79 31.36
N ALA A 534 0.38 -4.94 31.98
CA ALA A 534 1.39 -5.70 32.70
C ALA A 534 2.23 -6.63 31.79
N ALA A 535 1.85 -6.78 30.52
CA ALA A 535 2.48 -7.73 29.63
C ALA A 535 3.86 -7.28 29.12
N ASP A 536 4.73 -8.26 28.86
CA ASP A 536 5.96 -8.06 28.11
C ASP A 536 5.63 -8.04 26.60
N HIS A 537 5.36 -6.84 26.09
CA HIS A 537 5.01 -6.64 24.69
C HIS A 537 6.17 -6.94 23.73
N ASP A 538 7.41 -6.86 24.19
CA ASP A 538 8.57 -7.22 23.38
C ASP A 538 8.59 -8.72 23.11
N ARG A 539 8.46 -9.51 24.19
CA ARG A 539 8.38 -10.96 24.13
C ARG A 539 7.16 -11.42 23.33
N LEU A 540 6.01 -10.78 23.52
CA LEU A 540 4.80 -11.07 22.74
C LEU A 540 5.02 -10.83 21.24
N ALA A 541 5.62 -9.70 20.87
CA ALA A 541 5.87 -9.38 19.47
C ALA A 541 6.90 -10.34 18.85
N LEU A 542 8.02 -10.62 19.53
CA LEU A 542 9.00 -11.61 19.09
C LEU A 542 8.35 -12.99 18.88
N SER A 543 7.51 -13.42 19.81
CA SER A 543 6.78 -14.69 19.71
C SER A 543 5.80 -14.71 18.55
N PHE A 544 5.09 -13.60 18.33
CA PHE A 544 4.19 -13.45 17.21
C PHE A 544 4.93 -13.62 15.88
N PHE A 545 6.00 -12.86 15.66
CA PHE A 545 6.78 -12.93 14.42
C PHE A 545 7.56 -14.25 14.28
N ALA A 546 7.85 -14.95 15.37
CA ALA A 546 8.44 -16.28 15.37
C ALA A 546 7.46 -17.37 14.90
N ALA A 547 6.20 -17.28 15.35
CA ALA A 547 5.14 -18.20 14.95
C ALA A 547 4.55 -17.88 13.57
N HIS A 548 4.60 -16.61 13.17
CA HIS A 548 4.15 -16.15 11.87
C HIS A 548 4.88 -16.88 10.74
N LYS A 549 4.19 -17.13 9.61
CA LYS A 549 4.84 -17.69 8.42
C LYS A 549 5.95 -16.76 7.96
N SER A 550 7.10 -17.35 7.65
CA SER A 550 8.28 -16.65 7.14
C SER A 550 8.01 -16.08 5.75
N TYR A 551 7.20 -16.76 4.94
CA TYR A 551 6.85 -16.36 3.58
C TYR A 551 5.34 -16.45 3.32
N SER A 552 4.83 -15.58 2.43
CA SER A 552 3.43 -15.63 1.98
C SER A 552 3.17 -16.68 0.90
N PHE A 553 4.20 -17.43 0.51
CA PHE A 553 4.21 -18.42 -0.55
C PHE A 553 5.04 -19.65 -0.14
N PRO A 554 4.74 -20.84 -0.70
CA PRO A 554 5.55 -22.03 -0.43
C PRO A 554 6.96 -21.87 -1.01
N LEU A 555 7.94 -22.45 -0.31
CA LEU A 555 9.31 -22.54 -0.81
C LEU A 555 9.40 -23.46 -2.03
N ALA A 556 10.42 -23.22 -2.85
CA ALA A 556 10.69 -24.05 -4.03
C ALA A 556 10.88 -25.52 -3.63
N ASN A 557 10.39 -26.44 -4.47
CA ASN A 557 10.48 -27.89 -4.27
C ASN A 557 9.83 -28.40 -2.96
N GLY A 558 8.95 -27.62 -2.33
CA GLY A 558 8.26 -28.02 -1.11
C GLY A 558 9.20 -28.13 0.10
N GLN A 559 10.30 -27.37 0.13
CA GLN A 559 11.19 -27.30 1.28
C GLN A 559 10.42 -26.91 2.55
N ASP A 560 10.77 -27.55 3.67
CA ASP A 560 10.26 -27.16 4.99
C ASP A 560 10.75 -25.76 5.36
N GLU A 561 9.82 -24.85 5.53
CA GLU A 561 10.10 -23.45 5.87
C GLU A 561 10.88 -23.33 7.18
N VAL A 562 10.46 -24.09 8.20
CA VAL A 562 11.05 -24.01 9.54
C VAL A 562 12.49 -24.52 9.52
N GLY A 563 12.71 -25.67 8.89
CA GLY A 563 14.04 -26.25 8.69
C GLY A 563 14.95 -25.34 7.86
N PHE A 564 14.46 -24.76 6.77
CA PHE A 564 15.23 -23.86 5.91
C PHE A 564 15.71 -22.62 6.68
N VAL A 565 14.78 -21.85 7.25
CA VAL A 565 15.10 -20.61 7.98
C VAL A 565 15.96 -20.91 9.20
N GLY A 566 15.63 -21.96 9.95
CA GLY A 566 16.38 -22.36 11.14
C GLY A 566 17.82 -22.78 10.83
N SER A 567 18.06 -23.42 9.69
CA SER A 567 19.43 -23.78 9.26
C SER A 567 20.27 -22.53 8.97
N ARG A 568 19.70 -21.51 8.32
CA ARG A 568 20.37 -20.23 8.07
C ARG A 568 20.66 -19.45 9.34
N MET A 569 19.71 -19.45 10.27
CA MET A 569 19.90 -18.85 11.59
C MET A 569 21.08 -19.48 12.31
N GLU A 570 21.19 -20.81 12.33
CA GLU A 570 22.29 -21.49 13.02
C GLU A 570 23.64 -21.31 12.32
N GLU A 571 23.66 -21.27 10.98
CA GLU A 571 24.87 -21.04 10.17
C GLU A 571 25.46 -19.65 10.41
N GLU A 572 24.63 -18.60 10.34
CA GLU A 572 25.10 -17.22 10.42
C GLU A 572 25.10 -16.68 11.85
N TRP A 573 24.21 -17.17 12.71
CA TRP A 573 24.07 -16.73 14.09
C TRP A 573 23.76 -17.91 15.04
N PRO A 574 24.79 -18.68 15.44
CA PRO A 574 24.63 -19.84 16.30
C PRO A 574 23.79 -19.57 17.57
N GLY A 575 22.82 -20.45 17.84
CA GLY A 575 21.88 -20.34 18.96
C GLY A 575 20.66 -19.45 18.70
N LEU A 576 20.59 -18.70 17.59
CA LEU A 576 19.39 -17.94 17.23
C LEU A 576 18.20 -18.85 16.91
N ARG A 577 18.47 -20.00 16.27
CA ARG A 577 17.43 -20.98 15.94
C ARG A 577 16.69 -21.47 17.20
N GLU A 578 17.43 -21.80 18.26
CA GLU A 578 16.84 -22.27 19.52
C GLU A 578 15.93 -21.21 20.13
N LYS A 579 16.38 -19.95 20.18
CA LYS A 579 15.57 -18.82 20.68
C LYS A 579 14.32 -18.59 19.84
N TRP A 580 14.47 -18.64 18.51
CA TRP A 580 13.34 -18.50 17.59
C TRP A 580 12.28 -19.58 17.82
N LEU A 581 12.70 -20.84 17.96
CA LEU A 581 11.78 -21.96 18.25
C LEU A 581 11.11 -21.80 19.62
N ALA A 582 11.86 -21.40 20.65
CA ALA A 582 11.28 -21.12 21.97
C ALA A 582 10.23 -19.99 21.93
N SER A 583 10.53 -18.87 21.27
CA SER A 583 9.58 -17.77 21.05
C SER A 583 8.35 -18.22 20.25
N ARG A 584 8.54 -19.09 19.26
CA ARG A 584 7.43 -19.64 18.47
C ARG A 584 6.47 -20.49 19.32
N GLU A 585 6.99 -21.29 20.24
CA GLU A 585 6.19 -22.20 21.07
C GLU A 585 5.41 -21.45 22.17
N GLU A 586 5.95 -20.34 22.69
CA GLU A 586 5.33 -19.63 23.82
C GLU A 586 4.16 -18.70 23.44
N LEU A 587 3.96 -18.40 22.15
CA LEU A 587 2.96 -17.40 21.69
C LEU A 587 1.55 -17.67 22.24
N SER A 588 1.11 -18.93 22.26
CA SER A 588 -0.20 -19.29 22.81
C SER A 588 -0.26 -19.07 24.31
N THR A 589 0.81 -19.34 25.05
CA THR A 589 0.88 -19.08 26.50
C THR A 589 0.84 -17.59 26.80
N LEU A 590 1.40 -16.75 25.91
CA LEU A 590 1.35 -15.30 26.01
C LEU A 590 0.00 -14.69 25.57
N GLY A 591 -0.94 -15.49 25.06
CA GLY A 591 -2.26 -15.00 24.67
C GLY A 591 -2.31 -14.29 23.31
N GLY A 592 -1.38 -14.58 22.40
CA GLY A 592 -1.37 -14.07 21.03
C GLY A 592 -1.45 -15.15 19.95
N GLY A 593 -1.75 -16.40 20.33
CA GLY A 593 -1.61 -17.60 19.49
C GLY A 593 -2.92 -18.27 19.10
N GLU A 594 -2.81 -19.39 18.38
CA GLU A 594 -3.96 -20.16 17.90
C GLU A 594 -4.80 -20.75 19.04
N GLN A 595 -4.14 -21.26 20.08
CA GLN A 595 -4.81 -21.91 21.21
C GLN A 595 -5.33 -20.90 22.24
N SER A 596 -4.78 -19.69 22.26
CA SER A 596 -5.23 -18.64 23.15
C SER A 596 -4.91 -17.25 22.60
N LEU A 597 -5.96 -16.43 22.49
CA LEU A 597 -5.92 -15.05 22.02
C LEU A 597 -6.32 -14.08 23.13
N HIS A 598 -6.14 -14.46 24.40
CA HIS A 598 -6.64 -13.70 25.54
C HIS A 598 -5.98 -12.34 25.76
N LEU A 599 -4.79 -12.11 25.19
CA LEU A 599 -4.03 -10.88 25.40
C LEU A 599 -4.04 -9.99 24.17
N PHE A 600 -3.37 -10.37 23.08
CA PHE A 600 -3.31 -9.55 21.87
C PHE A 600 -2.77 -10.32 20.67
N GLY A 601 -3.66 -10.66 19.73
CA GLY A 601 -3.29 -11.17 18.42
C GLY A 601 -3.02 -10.04 17.43
N TRP A 602 -1.74 -9.82 17.08
CA TRP A 602 -1.38 -8.85 16.05
C TRP A 602 -2.07 -9.20 14.71
N GLN A 603 -2.67 -8.20 14.07
CA GLN A 603 -3.36 -8.39 12.80
C GLN A 603 -2.74 -7.53 11.69
N HIS A 604 -2.46 -6.25 11.97
CA HIS A 604 -1.99 -5.32 10.94
C HIS A 604 -1.16 -4.18 11.52
N MET A 605 -0.23 -3.65 10.73
CA MET A 605 0.58 -2.49 11.09
C MET A 605 0.64 -1.50 9.92
N PHE A 606 0.40 -0.22 10.20
CA PHE A 606 0.47 0.88 9.25
C PHE A 606 0.99 2.15 9.93
N VAL A 607 0.99 3.29 9.23
CA VAL A 607 1.37 4.59 9.80
C VAL A 607 0.20 5.55 9.69
N ASP A 608 -0.05 6.32 10.74
CA ASP A 608 -0.92 7.51 10.67
C ASP A 608 -0.60 8.51 11.79
N THR A 609 -1.24 9.67 11.74
CA THR A 609 -1.19 10.65 12.83
C THR A 609 -2.25 10.34 13.88
N LYS A 610 -2.01 10.72 15.15
CA LYS A 610 -2.94 10.42 16.25
C LYS A 610 -4.31 11.07 16.04
N GLU A 611 -4.33 12.33 15.58
CA GLU A 611 -5.56 13.09 15.36
C GLU A 611 -6.43 12.41 14.30
N ARG A 612 -5.83 12.03 13.18
CA ARG A 612 -6.53 11.36 12.09
C ARG A 612 -6.99 9.97 12.49
N LEU A 613 -6.13 9.23 13.18
CA LEU A 613 -6.47 7.91 13.68
C LEU A 613 -7.65 7.97 14.65
N ALA A 614 -7.66 8.91 15.60
CA ALA A 614 -8.76 9.11 16.53
C ALA A 614 -10.08 9.39 15.81
N HIS A 615 -10.06 10.26 14.79
CA HIS A 615 -11.23 10.56 13.96
C HIS A 615 -11.71 9.35 13.16
N LYS A 616 -10.79 8.60 12.55
CA LYS A 616 -11.13 7.38 11.81
C LYS A 616 -11.69 6.30 12.74
N LEU A 617 -11.11 6.13 13.93
CA LEU A 617 -11.59 5.18 14.93
C LEU A 617 -12.98 5.54 15.42
N ASP A 618 -13.26 6.82 15.70
CA ASP A 618 -14.60 7.26 16.11
C ASP A 618 -15.67 6.90 15.07
N ILE A 619 -15.40 7.14 13.77
CA ILE A 619 -16.31 6.76 12.68
C ILE A 619 -16.42 5.23 12.56
N TRP A 620 -15.29 4.54 12.64
CA TRP A 620 -15.21 3.09 12.43
C TRP A 620 -15.91 2.31 13.54
N ILE A 621 -15.77 2.74 14.80
CA ILE A 621 -16.46 2.20 15.97
C ILE A 621 -17.97 2.41 15.86
N LYS A 622 -18.41 3.61 15.44
CA LYS A 622 -19.83 3.92 15.23
C LYS A 622 -20.48 3.08 14.13
N ASN A 623 -19.70 2.63 13.15
CA ASN A 623 -20.16 1.77 12.07
C ASN A 623 -20.04 0.28 12.41
N GLU A 624 -19.57 -0.07 13.61
CA GLU A 624 -19.34 -1.45 14.08
C GLU A 624 -18.47 -2.30 13.11
N GLU A 625 -17.56 -1.66 12.38
CA GLU A 625 -16.78 -2.35 11.36
C GLU A 625 -15.68 -3.22 11.97
N LEU A 626 -15.60 -4.49 11.55
CA LEU A 626 -14.63 -5.46 12.09
C LEU A 626 -13.48 -5.80 11.13
N MET A 627 -13.52 -5.31 9.90
CA MET A 627 -12.38 -5.45 8.98
C MET A 627 -11.26 -4.47 9.34
N PRO A 628 -9.97 -4.85 9.16
CA PRO A 628 -8.86 -3.95 9.46
C PRO A 628 -9.06 -2.55 8.88
N LEU A 629 -8.63 -1.54 9.64
CA LEU A 629 -8.78 -0.15 9.23
C LEU A 629 -8.09 0.08 7.89
N SER A 630 -8.77 0.78 6.97
CA SER A 630 -8.30 0.99 5.61
C SER A 630 -8.55 2.42 5.18
N ALA A 631 -7.79 2.89 4.18
CA ALA A 631 -7.87 4.28 3.77
C ALA A 631 -9.29 4.67 3.33
N ASP A 632 -9.93 3.82 2.53
CA ASP A 632 -11.27 4.06 1.99
C ASP A 632 -12.33 3.34 2.82
N VAL A 633 -12.88 4.07 3.80
CA VAL A 633 -14.03 3.61 4.60
C VAL A 633 -15.35 3.88 3.84
N THR A 634 -15.31 4.68 2.76
CA THR A 634 -16.50 5.25 2.11
C THR A 634 -16.93 4.58 0.80
N ALA A 635 -16.03 3.90 0.08
CA ALA A 635 -16.36 3.24 -1.19
C ALA A 635 -17.02 1.85 -1.04
N ARG A 636 -17.46 1.47 0.16
CA ARG A 636 -18.04 0.13 0.44
C ARG A 636 -19.56 0.12 0.65
N LYS A 637 -20.28 1.11 0.13
CA LYS A 637 -21.75 1.06 0.05
C LYS A 637 -22.21 0.57 -1.31
#